data_AF-A0A6C0DHA9-F1
#
_entry.id   AF-A0A6C0DHA9-F1
#
_cell.length_a   1.000
_cell.length_b   1.000
_cell.length_c   1.000
_cell.angle_alpha   90.00
_cell.angle_beta   90.00
_cell.angle_gamma   90.00
#
_symmetry.space_group_name_H-M   'P 1'
#
loop_
_entity.id
_entity.type
_entity.pdbx_description
1 polymer ?
#
loop_
_entity_poly.entity_id
_entity_poly.type
_entity_poly.pdbx_seq_one_letter_code
_entity_poly.pdbx_strand_id
1 'polypeptide(L)'
;MNFNLYEYYNMDSRNNNNNNQINIQYLENSITNIQEKLPAILDDFKKYYIFYNKTPTYSEYQTIFENLKSNLNSINSELITISNNVNISIQNISDQLLKLNNLIEKEKTKNMKLKSNSYNLNNKYNGSKELVNEYKQIYDNKYLRNVSIFIGIIVSSILLYKFFTPRVDSKSITNVV
;
A
#
# COMPACT_ATOMS: atom_id res chain seq x y z
N MET A 1 -3.12 -10.16 25.29
CA MET A 1 -1.82 -10.07 24.60
C MET A 1 -1.78 -8.71 23.91
N ASN A 2 -1.22 -7.71 24.59
CA ASN A 2 -1.21 -6.32 24.13
C ASN A 2 0.01 -6.13 23.22
N PHE A 3 -0.20 -6.20 21.90
CA PHE A 3 0.85 -5.85 20.94
C PHE A 3 0.94 -4.33 20.87
N ASN A 4 2.03 -3.80 21.39
CA ASN A 4 2.32 -2.38 21.46
C ASN A 4 2.58 -1.84 20.04
N LEU A 5 1.52 -1.38 19.36
CA LEU A 5 1.57 -0.84 17.99
C LEU A 5 2.52 0.37 17.85
N TYR A 6 2.90 1.00 18.96
CA TYR A 6 3.70 2.23 18.98
C TYR A 6 5.18 2.01 18.66
N GLU A 7 5.75 0.83 18.91
CA GLU A 7 7.17 0.58 18.60
C GLU A 7 7.44 0.36 17.11
N TYR A 8 6.44 -0.08 16.33
CA TYR A 8 6.63 -0.37 14.91
C TYR A 8 6.63 0.89 14.02
N TYR A 9 6.11 2.01 14.51
CA TYR A 9 5.99 3.27 13.75
C TYR A 9 7.28 4.11 13.73
N ASN A 10 8.28 3.79 14.55
CA ASN A 10 9.43 4.67 14.78
C ASN A 10 10.73 4.30 14.02
N MET A 11 10.72 3.26 13.18
CA MET A 11 11.92 2.85 12.43
C MET A 11 12.05 3.39 11.00
N ASP A 12 10.96 3.86 10.36
CA ASP A 12 11.02 4.28 8.94
C ASP A 12 11.27 5.80 8.74
N SER A 13 11.35 6.60 9.82
CA SER A 13 11.40 8.08 9.74
C SER A 13 12.82 8.68 9.77
N ARG A 14 13.89 7.87 9.80
CA ARG A 14 15.27 8.34 10.00
C ARG A 14 16.22 7.99 8.85
N ASN A 15 15.84 8.20 7.59
CA ASN A 15 16.86 8.39 6.55
C ASN A 15 16.26 8.86 5.21
N ASN A 16 16.25 10.16 4.95
CA ASN A 16 16.31 10.71 3.59
C ASN A 16 16.39 12.23 3.67
N ASN A 17 17.55 12.74 4.06
CA ASN A 17 17.96 14.08 3.71
C ASN A 17 19.44 13.97 3.37
N ASN A 18 19.74 13.64 2.11
CA ASN A 18 21.01 14.01 1.51
C ASN A 18 20.73 14.40 0.06
N ASN A 19 20.72 15.72 -0.11
CA ASN A 19 20.37 16.50 -1.29
C ASN A 19 21.41 16.35 -2.40
N ASN A 20 21.48 15.18 -3.03
CA ASN A 20 22.22 14.99 -4.29
C ASN A 20 21.25 14.68 -5.44
N GLN A 21 20.16 15.44 -5.54
CA GLN A 21 19.41 15.49 -6.80
C GLN A 21 20.23 16.30 -7.79
N ILE A 22 20.99 15.59 -8.62
CA ILE A 22 21.64 16.16 -9.79
C ILE A 22 20.52 16.69 -10.70
N ASN A 23 20.58 17.98 -11.01
CA ASN A 23 19.56 18.63 -11.84
C ASN A 23 19.73 18.17 -13.30
N ILE A 24 18.84 17.29 -13.75
CA ILE A 24 18.87 16.74 -15.12
C ILE A 24 18.82 17.86 -16.17
N GLN A 25 18.07 18.93 -15.91
CA GLN A 25 17.99 20.09 -16.80
C GLN A 25 19.36 20.76 -17.00
N TYR A 26 20.17 20.82 -15.94
CA TYR A 26 21.53 21.37 -16.04
C TYR A 26 22.41 20.51 -16.94
N LEU A 27 22.33 19.17 -16.82
CA LEU A 27 23.10 18.25 -17.67
C LEU A 27 22.70 18.37 -19.14
N GLU A 28 21.40 18.42 -19.43
CA GLU A 28 20.88 18.59 -20.80
C GLU A 28 21.37 19.89 -21.44
N ASN A 29 21.30 21.00 -20.69
CA ASN A 29 21.76 22.29 -21.17
C ASN A 29 23.28 22.29 -21.45
N SER A 30 24.08 21.69 -20.57
CA SER A 30 25.54 21.58 -20.77
C SER A 30 25.88 20.71 -21.99
N ILE A 31 25.23 19.57 -22.17
CA ILE A 31 25.44 18.71 -23.34
C ILE A 31 25.09 19.45 -24.64
N THR A 32 23.96 20.15 -24.66
CA THR A 32 23.50 20.92 -25.83
C THR A 32 24.51 22.02 -26.18
N ASN A 33 24.96 22.78 -25.18
CA ASN A 33 25.97 23.82 -25.37
C ASN A 33 27.29 23.28 -25.95
N ILE A 34 27.74 22.10 -25.50
CA ILE A 34 28.94 21.45 -26.04
C ILE A 34 28.70 21.00 -27.48
N GLN A 35 27.55 20.39 -27.77
CA GLN A 35 27.20 19.93 -29.12
C GLN A 35 27.16 21.08 -30.13
N GLU A 36 26.70 22.26 -29.74
CA GLU A 36 26.66 23.43 -30.61
C GLU A 36 28.06 24.02 -30.88
N LYS A 37 28.92 24.07 -29.86
CA LYS A 37 30.23 24.74 -29.95
C LYS A 37 31.32 23.85 -30.55
N LEU A 38 31.26 22.54 -30.31
CA LEU A 38 32.34 21.62 -30.65
C LEU A 38 32.67 21.57 -32.16
N PRO A 39 31.70 21.55 -33.10
CA PRO A 39 32.00 21.49 -34.53
C PRO A 39 32.85 22.67 -35.01
N ALA A 40 32.47 23.89 -34.63
CA ALA A 40 33.21 25.10 -35.02
C ALA A 40 34.65 25.08 -34.46
N ILE A 41 34.81 24.70 -33.18
CA ILE A 41 36.13 24.60 -32.54
C ILE A 41 37.00 23.54 -33.22
N LEU A 42 36.42 22.40 -33.61
CA LEU A 42 37.16 21.34 -34.31
C LEU A 42 37.61 21.75 -35.71
N ASP A 43 36.78 22.50 -36.44
CA ASP A 43 37.15 22.97 -37.77
C ASP A 43 38.25 24.03 -37.70
N ASP A 44 38.18 24.96 -36.74
CA ASP A 44 39.27 25.90 -36.47
C ASP A 44 40.54 25.17 -36.01
N PHE A 45 40.42 24.18 -35.14
CA PHE A 45 41.55 23.38 -34.67
C PHE A 45 42.28 22.70 -35.84
N LYS A 46 41.55 22.06 -36.77
CA LYS A 46 42.15 21.44 -37.96
C LYS A 46 42.90 22.46 -38.81
N LYS A 47 42.30 23.63 -39.04
CA LYS A 47 42.89 24.71 -39.84
C LYS A 47 44.19 25.22 -39.23
N TYR A 48 44.16 25.59 -37.94
CA TYR A 48 45.32 26.14 -37.26
C TYR A 48 46.37 25.10 -36.93
N TYR A 49 46.00 23.82 -36.80
CA TYR A 49 46.98 22.72 -36.76
C TYR A 49 47.83 22.68 -38.03
N ILE A 50 47.23 22.82 -39.22
CA ILE A 50 47.99 22.84 -40.47
C ILE A 50 48.89 24.07 -40.55
N PHE A 51 48.39 25.25 -40.19
CA PHE A 51 49.19 26.50 -40.22
C PHE A 51 50.34 26.49 -39.23
N TYR A 52 50.11 26.00 -38.01
CA TYR A 52 51.16 25.84 -37.00
C TYR A 52 52.28 24.93 -37.50
N ASN A 53 51.96 23.81 -38.15
CA ASN A 53 52.96 22.87 -38.64
C ASN A 53 53.66 23.33 -39.94
N LYS A 54 52.96 24.07 -40.82
CA LYS A 54 53.54 24.56 -42.09
C LYS A 54 54.41 25.80 -41.93
N THR A 55 54.07 26.67 -40.99
CA THR A 55 54.75 27.96 -40.76
C THR A 55 55.02 28.16 -39.26
N PRO A 56 55.94 27.35 -38.66
CA PRO A 56 56.16 27.33 -37.22
C PRO A 56 56.81 28.61 -36.67
N THR A 57 57.38 29.46 -37.54
CA THR A 57 58.00 30.72 -37.16
C THR A 57 57.00 31.86 -36.92
N TYR A 58 55.73 31.67 -37.28
CA TYR A 58 54.69 32.69 -37.11
C TYR A 58 53.99 32.51 -35.76
N SER A 59 54.31 33.40 -34.81
CA SER A 59 53.86 33.29 -33.42
C SER A 59 52.34 33.30 -33.25
N GLU A 60 51.62 34.01 -34.11
CA GLU A 60 50.17 34.12 -34.04
C GLU A 60 49.47 32.76 -34.22
N TYR A 61 49.95 31.94 -35.17
CA TYR A 61 49.39 30.60 -35.41
C TYR A 61 49.64 29.66 -34.24
N GLN A 62 50.79 29.78 -33.58
CA GLN A 62 51.10 29.03 -32.37
C GLN A 62 50.18 29.43 -31.22
N THR A 63 49.98 30.72 -30.98
CA THR A 63 49.07 31.19 -29.93
C THR A 63 47.64 30.73 -30.16
N ILE A 64 47.12 30.86 -31.39
CA ILE A 64 45.76 30.42 -31.71
C ILE A 64 45.62 28.90 -31.55
N PHE A 65 46.60 28.13 -32.03
CA PHE A 65 46.59 26.67 -31.91
C PHE A 65 46.59 26.20 -30.45
N GLU A 66 47.48 26.76 -29.61
CA GLU A 66 47.53 26.40 -28.19
C GLU A 66 46.24 26.81 -27.44
N ASN A 67 45.61 27.93 -27.81
CA ASN A 67 44.31 28.32 -27.28
C ASN A 67 43.21 27.32 -27.66
N LEU A 68 43.15 26.89 -28.93
CA LEU A 68 42.17 25.90 -29.39
C LEU A 68 42.39 24.53 -28.72
N LYS A 69 43.64 24.13 -28.53
CA LYS A 69 44.01 22.91 -27.79
C LYS A 69 43.56 22.98 -26.33
N SER A 70 43.77 24.13 -25.67
CA SER A 70 43.30 24.36 -24.30
C SER A 70 41.77 24.30 -24.20
N ASN A 71 41.07 24.90 -25.16
CA ASN A 71 39.60 24.84 -25.26
C ASN A 71 39.10 23.40 -25.41
N LEU A 72 39.72 22.59 -26.28
CA LEU A 72 39.37 21.17 -26.44
C LEU A 72 39.62 20.36 -25.16
N ASN A 73 40.72 20.61 -24.45
CA ASN A 73 41.01 19.97 -23.17
C ASN A 73 39.96 20.34 -22.10
N SER A 74 39.50 21.60 -22.09
CA SER A 74 38.43 22.05 -21.21
C SER A 74 37.12 21.33 -21.50
N ILE A 75 36.72 21.26 -22.78
CA ILE A 75 35.51 20.54 -23.20
C ILE A 75 35.60 19.06 -22.83
N ASN A 76 36.76 18.42 -23.02
CA ASN A 76 36.96 17.03 -22.64
C ASN A 76 36.78 16.81 -21.13
N SER A 77 37.31 17.71 -20.31
CA SER A 77 37.15 17.67 -18.85
C SER A 77 35.70 17.87 -18.41
N GLU A 78 34.97 18.76 -19.10
CA GLU A 78 33.55 18.99 -18.88
C GLU A 78 32.72 17.73 -19.23
N LEU A 79 33.00 17.10 -20.38
CA LEU A 79 32.35 15.85 -20.79
C LEU A 79 32.56 14.71 -19.80
N ILE A 80 33.78 14.55 -19.27
CA ILE A 80 34.08 13.56 -18.23
C ILE A 80 33.24 13.84 -16.97
N THR A 81 33.14 15.10 -16.57
CA THR A 81 32.34 15.51 -15.40
C THR A 81 30.86 15.23 -15.62
N ILE A 82 30.32 15.59 -16.79
CA ILE A 82 28.94 15.29 -17.18
C ILE A 82 28.69 13.77 -17.17
N SER A 83 29.58 12.98 -17.76
CA SER A 83 29.49 11.52 -17.77
C SER A 83 29.45 10.93 -16.36
N ASN A 84 30.32 11.42 -15.47
CA ASN A 84 30.33 10.98 -14.07
C ASN A 84 29.02 11.35 -13.36
N ASN A 85 28.51 12.56 -13.58
CA ASN A 85 27.25 13.00 -12.99
C ASN A 85 26.04 12.20 -13.52
N VAL A 86 26.02 11.83 -14.80
CA VAL A 86 25.00 10.94 -15.36
C VAL A 86 25.07 9.56 -14.71
N ASN A 87 26.27 8.99 -14.56
CA ASN A 87 26.45 7.69 -13.91
C ASN A 87 25.97 7.72 -12.45
N ILE A 88 26.31 8.76 -11.69
CA ILE A 88 25.84 8.95 -10.31
C ILE A 88 24.30 9.07 -10.29
N SER A 89 23.72 9.81 -11.23
CA SER A 89 22.26 9.96 -11.33
C SER A 89 21.56 8.62 -11.59
N ILE A 90 22.11 7.79 -12.48
CA ILE A 90 21.60 6.44 -12.77
C ILE A 90 21.68 5.56 -11.52
N GLN A 91 22.79 5.59 -10.80
CA GLN A 91 22.95 4.83 -9.55
C GLN A 91 21.91 5.27 -8.50
N ASN A 92 21.73 6.58 -8.32
CA ASN A 92 20.73 7.12 -7.39
C ASN A 92 19.31 6.68 -7.75
N ILE A 93 18.94 6.72 -9.04
CA ILE A 93 17.63 6.24 -9.51
C ILE A 93 17.48 4.75 -9.25
N SER A 94 18.50 3.95 -9.54
CA SER A 94 18.50 2.50 -9.28
C SER A 94 18.26 2.20 -7.79
N ASP A 95 18.99 2.88 -6.90
CA ASP A 95 18.84 2.72 -5.46
C ASP A 95 17.44 3.13 -4.97
N GLN A 96 16.88 4.21 -5.52
CA GLN A 96 15.51 4.64 -5.22
C GLN A 96 14.48 3.62 -5.70
N LEU A 97 14.66 3.03 -6.89
CA LEU A 97 13.78 1.98 -7.41
C LEU A 97 13.83 0.72 -6.53
N LEU A 98 15.01 0.32 -6.07
CA LEU A 98 15.15 -0.82 -5.15
C LEU A 98 14.44 -0.55 -3.82
N LYS A 99 14.61 0.64 -3.25
CA LYS A 99 13.90 1.07 -2.03
C LYS A 99 12.39 1.06 -2.24
N LEU A 100 11.91 1.61 -3.35
CA LEU A 100 10.49 1.65 -3.68
C LEU A 100 9.90 0.24 -3.84
N ASN A 101 10.62 -0.66 -4.51
CA ASN A 101 10.20 -2.05 -4.68
C ASN A 101 10.06 -2.76 -3.32
N ASN A 102 11.01 -2.54 -2.41
CA ASN A 102 10.93 -3.08 -1.05
C ASN A 102 9.72 -2.52 -0.27
N LEU A 103 9.40 -1.23 -0.42
CA LEU A 103 8.20 -0.63 0.19
C LEU A 103 6.90 -1.21 -0.40
N ILE A 104 6.85 -1.42 -1.72
CA ILE A 104 5.72 -2.05 -2.39
C ILE A 104 5.50 -3.47 -1.85
N GLU A 105 6.55 -4.27 -1.70
CA GLU A 105 6.44 -5.62 -1.13
C GLU A 105 5.98 -5.59 0.34
N LYS A 106 6.49 -4.66 1.15
CA LYS A 106 5.99 -4.45 2.52
C LYS A 106 4.49 -4.14 2.54
N GLU A 107 4.02 -3.21 1.71
CA GLU A 107 2.59 -2.85 1.65
C GLU A 107 1.71 -3.98 1.09
N LYS A 108 2.20 -4.76 0.10
CA LYS A 108 1.51 -5.97 -0.38
C LYS A 108 1.31 -6.98 0.74
N THR A 109 2.37 -7.30 1.50
CA THR A 109 2.25 -8.27 2.61
C THR A 109 1.30 -7.77 3.69
N LYS A 110 1.30 -6.47 4.00
CA LYS A 110 0.36 -5.84 4.93
C LYS A 110 -1.08 -5.93 4.42
N ASN A 111 -1.32 -5.62 3.14
CA ASN A 111 -2.63 -5.74 2.52
C ASN A 111 -3.14 -7.19 2.54
N MET A 112 -2.28 -8.18 2.26
CA MET A 112 -2.64 -9.59 2.37
C MET A 112 -3.06 -9.98 3.80
N LYS A 113 -2.33 -9.51 4.82
CA LYS A 113 -2.70 -9.73 6.23
C LYS A 113 -4.05 -9.08 6.58
N LEU A 114 -4.27 -7.84 6.16
CA LEU A 114 -5.53 -7.13 6.40
C LEU A 114 -6.71 -7.83 5.71
N LYS A 115 -6.53 -8.28 4.46
CA LYS A 115 -7.54 -9.04 3.71
C LYS A 115 -7.86 -10.36 4.40
N SER A 116 -6.85 -11.11 4.85
CA SER A 116 -7.06 -12.34 5.60
C SER A 116 -7.80 -12.10 6.92
N ASN A 117 -7.45 -11.03 7.65
CA ASN A 117 -8.12 -10.66 8.90
C ASN A 117 -9.57 -10.27 8.66
N SER A 118 -9.84 -9.47 7.62
CA SER A 118 -11.20 -9.09 7.22
C SER A 118 -12.05 -10.32 6.87
N TYR A 119 -11.49 -11.26 6.10
CA TYR A 119 -12.16 -12.52 5.77
C TYR A 119 -12.50 -13.33 7.02
N ASN A 120 -11.53 -13.48 7.94
CA ASN A 120 -11.73 -14.20 9.19
C ASN A 120 -12.77 -13.54 10.09
N LEU A 121 -12.80 -12.21 10.16
CA LEU A 121 -13.82 -11.45 10.90
C LEU A 121 -15.21 -11.63 10.30
N ASN A 122 -15.33 -11.57 8.97
CA ASN A 122 -16.59 -11.78 8.28
C ASN A 122 -17.14 -13.19 8.52
N ASN A 123 -16.28 -14.21 8.46
CA ASN A 123 -16.67 -15.58 8.75
C ASN A 123 -17.10 -15.77 10.21
N LYS A 124 -16.37 -15.19 11.16
CA LYS A 124 -16.76 -15.20 12.58
C LYS A 124 -18.09 -14.49 12.81
N TYR A 125 -18.29 -13.32 12.20
CA TYR A 125 -19.55 -12.58 12.28
C TYR A 125 -20.73 -13.39 11.74
N ASN A 126 -20.56 -14.01 10.56
CA ASN A 126 -21.58 -14.87 9.98
C ASN A 126 -21.89 -16.09 10.87
N GLY A 127 -20.86 -16.74 11.41
CA GLY A 127 -21.04 -17.85 12.35
C GLY A 127 -21.75 -17.43 13.63
N SER A 128 -21.39 -16.27 14.22
CA SER A 128 -22.07 -15.73 15.40
C SER A 128 -23.53 -15.37 15.11
N LYS A 129 -23.83 -14.80 13.93
CA LYS A 129 -25.20 -14.50 13.51
C LYS A 129 -26.04 -15.77 13.38
N GLU A 130 -25.47 -16.84 12.82
CA GLU A 130 -26.15 -18.12 12.71
C GLU A 130 -26.45 -18.72 14.08
N LEU A 131 -25.46 -18.76 14.98
CA LEU A 131 -25.65 -19.24 16.35
C LEU A 131 -26.74 -18.46 17.09
N VAL A 132 -26.76 -17.13 16.98
CA VAL A 132 -27.81 -16.30 17.60
C VAL A 132 -29.20 -16.64 17.04
N ASN A 133 -29.30 -16.87 15.73
CA ASN A 133 -30.55 -17.26 15.10
C ASN A 133 -31.03 -18.64 15.57
N GLU A 134 -30.13 -19.63 15.62
CA GLU A 134 -30.41 -20.96 16.18
C GLU A 134 -30.85 -20.90 17.64
N TYR A 135 -30.15 -20.12 18.49
CA TYR A 135 -30.52 -19.93 19.89
C TYR A 135 -31.92 -19.32 20.04
N LYS A 136 -32.25 -18.32 19.20
CA LYS A 136 -33.58 -17.71 19.20
C LYS A 136 -34.66 -18.73 18.82
N GLN A 137 -34.45 -19.52 17.76
CA GLN A 137 -35.38 -20.57 17.37
C GLN A 137 -35.57 -21.64 18.46
N ILE A 138 -34.48 -22.06 19.10
CA ILE A 138 -34.54 -23.02 20.22
C ILE A 138 -35.35 -22.43 21.39
N TYR A 139 -35.14 -21.14 21.70
CA TYR A 139 -35.88 -20.46 22.75
C TYR A 139 -37.38 -20.37 22.44
N ASP A 140 -37.73 -19.91 21.24
CA ASP A 140 -39.11 -19.78 20.78
C ASP A 140 -39.83 -21.14 20.79
N ASN A 141 -39.17 -22.20 20.31
CA ASN A 141 -39.70 -23.56 20.35
C ASN A 141 -39.91 -24.08 21.78
N LYS A 142 -38.96 -23.83 22.69
CA LYS A 142 -39.11 -24.21 24.11
C LYS A 142 -40.24 -23.44 24.78
N TYR A 143 -40.36 -22.15 24.48
CA TYR A 143 -41.44 -21.30 25.00
C TYR A 143 -42.80 -21.82 24.54
N LEU A 144 -42.99 -22.03 23.22
CA LEU A 144 -44.24 -22.57 22.67
C LEU A 144 -44.58 -23.95 23.26
N ARG A 145 -43.58 -24.84 23.38
CA ARG A 145 -43.77 -26.15 24.01
C ARG A 145 -44.22 -26.02 25.46
N ASN A 146 -43.59 -25.17 26.26
CA ASN A 146 -43.95 -24.98 27.66
C ASN A 146 -45.38 -24.40 27.80
N VAL A 147 -45.75 -23.44 26.95
CA VAL A 147 -47.11 -22.90 26.90
C VAL A 147 -48.12 -23.99 26.53
N SER A 148 -47.82 -24.84 25.54
CA SER A 148 -48.68 -25.95 25.15
C SER A 148 -48.89 -26.97 26.27
N ILE A 149 -47.83 -27.28 27.04
CA ILE A 149 -47.90 -28.17 28.22
C ILE A 149 -48.78 -27.53 29.30
N PHE A 150 -48.59 -26.25 29.58
CA PHE A 150 -49.38 -25.52 30.58
C PHE A 150 -50.87 -25.53 30.24
N ILE A 151 -51.22 -25.24 28.98
CA ILE A 151 -52.60 -25.34 28.48
C ILE A 151 -53.11 -26.79 28.60
N GLY A 152 -52.29 -27.77 28.22
CA GLY A 152 -52.64 -29.18 28.33
C GLY A 152 -52.97 -29.63 29.76
N ILE A 153 -52.23 -29.14 30.76
CA ILE A 153 -52.49 -29.39 32.18
C ILE A 153 -53.85 -28.79 32.61
N ILE A 154 -54.13 -27.55 32.19
CA ILE A 154 -55.41 -26.88 32.49
C ILE A 154 -56.58 -27.68 31.90
N VAL A 155 -56.51 -28.03 30.61
CA VAL A 155 -57.58 -28.78 29.93
C VAL A 155 -57.79 -30.15 30.56
N SER A 156 -56.71 -30.87 30.87
CA SER A 156 -56.79 -32.18 31.53
C SER A 156 -57.43 -32.08 32.91
N SER A 157 -57.10 -31.05 33.68
CA SER A 157 -57.68 -30.80 35.01
C SER A 157 -59.18 -30.54 34.94
N ILE A 158 -59.64 -29.74 33.96
CA ILE A 158 -61.06 -29.46 33.72
C ILE A 158 -61.81 -30.74 33.33
N LEU A 159 -61.25 -31.56 32.45
CA LEU A 159 -61.86 -32.83 32.03
C LEU A 159 -62.01 -33.80 33.20
N LEU A 160 -60.96 -33.94 34.03
CA LEU A 160 -61.01 -34.76 35.24
C LEU A 160 -62.07 -34.23 36.22
N TYR A 161 -62.11 -32.92 36.48
CA TYR A 161 -63.13 -32.33 37.33
C TYR A 161 -64.55 -32.63 36.84
N LYS A 162 -64.81 -32.48 35.53
CA LYS A 162 -66.12 -32.75 34.94
C LYS A 162 -66.49 -34.24 35.00
N PHE A 163 -65.53 -35.13 34.83
CA PHE A 163 -65.77 -36.58 34.84
C PHE A 163 -66.03 -37.13 36.25
N PHE A 164 -65.33 -36.60 37.26
CA PHE A 164 -65.41 -37.10 38.63
C PHE A 164 -66.40 -36.35 39.55
N THR A 165 -67.13 -35.35 39.05
CA THR A 165 -68.19 -34.70 39.83
C THR A 165 -69.48 -35.54 39.75
N PRO A 166 -69.94 -36.19 40.84
CA PRO A 166 -71.15 -37.01 40.81
C PRO A 166 -72.39 -36.13 40.54
N ARG A 167 -73.28 -36.59 39.65
CA ARG A 167 -74.61 -35.99 39.51
C ARG A 167 -75.39 -36.27 40.80
N VAL A 168 -75.59 -35.24 41.60
CA VAL A 168 -76.55 -35.30 42.70
C VAL A 168 -77.94 -35.24 42.08
N ASP A 169 -78.55 -36.40 41.83
CA ASP A 169 -79.92 -36.48 41.38
C ASP A 169 -80.85 -36.02 42.53
N SER A 170 -81.33 -34.79 42.45
CA SER A 170 -82.33 -34.25 43.38
C SER A 170 -83.69 -34.90 43.08
N LYS A 171 -83.93 -36.11 43.57
CA LYS A 171 -85.30 -36.62 43.68
C LYS A 171 -85.98 -35.90 44.85
N SER A 172 -86.89 -35.02 44.45
CA SER A 172 -87.78 -34.17 45.23
C SER A 172 -88.39 -34.86 46.45
N ILE A 173 -88.27 -34.19 47.60
CA ILE A 173 -89.15 -34.36 48.75
C ILE A 173 -90.56 -33.97 48.29
N THR A 174 -91.44 -34.94 48.12
CA THR A 174 -92.89 -34.71 48.10
C THR A 174 -93.49 -35.32 49.35
N ASN A 175 -93.96 -34.42 50.21
CA ASN A 175 -94.72 -34.67 51.42
C ASN A 175 -95.85 -35.68 51.20
N VAL A 176 -96.04 -36.60 52.15
CA VAL A 176 -97.38 -37.13 52.46
C VAL A 176 -97.51 -37.11 53.99
N VAL A 177 -98.64 -36.52 54.38
CA VAL A 177 -99.20 -36.31 55.73
C VAL A 177 -99.21 -37.58 56.57
#